data_AF-A0A358CXS1-F1
#
_entry.id   AF-A0A358CXS1-F1
#
_cell.length_a   1.000
_cell.length_b   1.000
_cell.length_c   1.000
_cell.angle_alpha   90.00
_cell.angle_beta   90.00
_cell.angle_gamma   90.00
#
_symmetry.space_group_name_H-M   'P 1'
#
loop_
_entity.id
_entity.type
_entity.pdbx_description
1 polymer ?
#
loop_
_entity_poly.entity_id
_entity_poly.type
_entity_poly.pdbx_seq_one_letter_code
_entity_poly.pdbx_strand_id
1 'polypeptide(L)'
;HCLVINNWKPDGALRPAVTLTDPASRRSLEILTDQPGIQIYTGNYLDSSLTGKDGTTYRQHAAICLETECFPDAINQTEWHGEWPYGRLNPGETYMHTMVHRFTTGN
;
A
#
# COMPACT_ATOMS: atom_id res chain seq x y z
N HIS A 1 2.28 -5.23 7.75
CA HIS A 1 2.74 -6.48 7.09
C HIS A 1 2.51 -6.33 5.60
N CYS A 2 3.42 -6.84 4.78
CA CYS A 2 3.39 -6.69 3.33
C CYS A 2 2.75 -7.94 2.71
N LEU A 3 1.64 -7.75 1.99
CA LEU A 3 0.90 -8.81 1.34
C LEU A 3 1.22 -8.82 -0.16
N VAL A 4 1.32 -10.01 -0.73
CA VAL A 4 1.52 -10.20 -2.19
C VAL A 4 0.20 -9.97 -2.93
N ILE A 5 0.25 -9.21 -4.02
CA ILE A 5 -0.92 -8.97 -4.88
C ILE A 5 -1.19 -10.19 -5.76
N ASN A 6 -2.41 -10.71 -5.67
CA ASN A 6 -2.85 -11.87 -6.45
C ASN A 6 -2.71 -11.61 -7.96
N ASN A 7 -2.18 -12.61 -8.67
CA ASN A 7 -2.01 -12.59 -10.13
C ASN A 7 -1.18 -11.41 -10.65
N TRP A 8 -0.29 -10.86 -9.83
CA TRP A 8 0.64 -9.82 -10.25
C TRP A 8 1.60 -10.32 -11.34
N LYS A 9 1.92 -9.43 -12.28
CA LYS A 9 2.95 -9.60 -13.32
C LYS A 9 3.62 -8.26 -13.57
N PRO A 10 4.89 -8.21 -14.02
CA PRO A 10 5.60 -6.98 -14.36
C PRO A 10 5.14 -6.42 -15.72
N ASP A 11 3.84 -6.18 -15.90
CA ASP A 11 3.21 -5.71 -17.14
C ASP A 11 2.64 -4.29 -17.03
N GLY A 12 2.79 -3.63 -15.86
CA GLY A 12 2.26 -2.30 -15.59
C GLY A 12 0.74 -2.23 -15.45
N ALA A 13 0.03 -3.37 -15.48
CA ALA A 13 -1.42 -3.37 -15.37
C ALA A 13 -1.87 -3.15 -13.92
N LEU A 14 -2.83 -2.24 -13.73
CA LEU A 14 -3.47 -2.01 -12.44
C LEU A 14 -4.30 -3.22 -12.02
N ARG A 15 -4.08 -3.67 -10.78
CA ARG A 15 -4.81 -4.77 -10.15
C ARG A 15 -5.43 -4.31 -8.83
N PRO A 16 -6.65 -4.77 -8.49
CA PRO A 16 -7.20 -4.56 -7.15
C PRO A 16 -6.28 -5.18 -6.10
N ALA A 17 -5.86 -4.37 -5.13
CA ALA A 17 -4.96 -4.79 -4.07
C ALA A 17 -5.70 -5.02 -2.76
N VAL A 18 -6.50 -4.04 -2.34
CA VAL A 18 -7.23 -4.09 -1.07
C VAL A 18 -8.47 -3.20 -1.15
N THR A 19 -9.53 -3.62 -0.46
CA THR A 19 -10.70 -2.79 -0.21
C THR A 19 -10.84 -2.59 1.30
N LEU A 20 -10.81 -1.34 1.74
CA LEU A 20 -11.12 -0.93 3.10
C LEU A 20 -12.54 -0.37 3.13
N THR A 21 -13.38 -0.83 4.04
CA THR A 21 -14.75 -0.34 4.21
C THR A 21 -14.99 0.03 5.66
N ASP A 22 -15.56 1.21 5.89
CA ASP A 22 -16.10 1.60 7.18
C ASP A 22 -17.63 1.39 7.18
N PRO A 23 -18.15 0.39 7.90
CA PRO A 23 -19.59 0.13 7.94
C PRO A 23 -20.42 1.30 8.50
N ALA A 24 -19.85 2.11 9.39
CA ALA A 24 -20.57 3.20 10.05
C ALA A 24 -20.84 4.36 9.09
N SER A 25 -19.83 4.78 8.31
CA SER A 25 -20.01 5.83 7.30
C SER A 25 -20.40 5.32 5.91
N ARG A 26 -20.37 4.00 5.68
CA ARG A 26 -20.58 3.34 4.38
C ARG A 26 -19.54 3.71 3.33
N ARG A 27 -18.45 4.39 3.70
CA ARG A 27 -17.37 4.73 2.78
C ARG A 27 -16.51 3.50 2.53
N SER A 28 -16.12 3.32 1.28
CA SER A 28 -15.14 2.31 0.88
C SER A 28 -14.00 2.97 0.10
N LEU A 29 -12.80 2.46 0.31
CA LEU A 29 -11.59 2.79 -0.45
C LEU A 29 -11.06 1.50 -1.05
N GLU A 30 -11.05 1.44 -2.38
CA GLU A 30 -10.36 0.40 -3.13
C GLU A 30 -9.02 0.95 -3.65
N ILE A 31 -7.94 0.23 -3.37
CA ILE A 31 -6.63 0.50 -3.94
C ILE A 31 -6.41 -0.40 -5.15
N LEU A 32 -6.06 0.21 -6.28
CA LEU A 32 -5.51 -0.49 -7.43
C LEU A 32 -4.06 -0.09 -7.61
N THR A 33 -3.20 -1.04 -7.99
CA THR A 33 -1.77 -0.78 -8.15
C THR A 33 -1.14 -1.66 -9.22
N ASP A 34 -0.03 -1.18 -9.79
CA ASP A 34 0.87 -1.97 -10.63
C ASP A 34 2.02 -2.61 -9.83
N GLN A 35 2.09 -2.40 -8.50
CA GLN A 35 3.11 -2.98 -7.63
C GLN A 35 2.80 -4.42 -7.20
N PRO A 36 3.83 -5.22 -6.87
CA PRO A 36 3.67 -6.62 -6.45
C PRO A 36 3.18 -6.77 -5.02
N GLY A 37 3.34 -5.75 -4.17
CA GLY A 37 3.06 -5.81 -2.75
C GLY A 37 2.22 -4.64 -2.23
N ILE A 38 1.56 -4.88 -1.09
CA ILE A 38 0.91 -3.83 -0.30
C ILE A 38 1.17 -4.01 1.19
N GLN A 39 1.81 -3.03 1.81
CA GLN A 39 2.03 -2.97 3.24
C GLN A 39 0.81 -2.37 3.93
N ILE A 40 0.29 -3.12 4.90
CA ILE A 40 -0.76 -2.66 5.81
C ILE A 40 -0.13 -2.32 7.15
N TYR A 41 -0.24 -1.05 7.54
CA TYR A 41 0.15 -0.56 8.86
C TYR A 41 -1.05 0.03 9.58
N THR A 42 -1.37 -0.51 10.74
CA THR A 42 -2.58 -0.18 11.51
C THR A 42 -2.36 0.93 12.54
N GLY A 43 -1.35 1.80 12.38
CA GLY A 43 -1.14 2.91 13.32
C GLY A 43 -0.64 2.48 14.71
N ASN A 44 0.14 1.41 14.79
CA ASN A 44 0.53 0.74 16.04
C ASN A 44 1.41 1.58 16.97
N TYR A 45 2.10 2.59 16.44
CA TYR A 45 3.06 3.42 17.19
C TYR A 45 2.56 4.84 17.44
N LEU A 46 1.30 5.13 17.07
CA LEU A 46 0.65 6.36 17.53
C LEU A 46 0.43 6.26 19.04
N ASP A 47 0.93 7.23 19.79
CA ASP A 47 1.00 7.20 21.26
C ASP A 47 0.14 8.27 21.93
N SER A 48 -0.73 8.94 21.17
CA SER A 48 -1.59 10.04 21.63
C SER A 48 -0.85 11.34 22.00
N SER A 49 0.46 11.45 21.73
CA SER A 49 1.21 12.69 21.94
C SER A 49 0.88 13.79 20.91
N LEU A 50 0.34 13.38 19.76
CA LEU A 50 0.01 14.28 18.65
C LEU A 50 -1.46 14.70 18.67
N THR A 51 -1.67 16.01 18.67
CA THR A 51 -2.98 16.63 18.38
C THR A 51 -3.02 17.01 16.90
N GLY A 52 -3.95 16.39 16.17
CA GLY A 52 -4.16 16.57 14.75
C GLY A 52 -5.20 17.62 14.39
N LYS A 53 -5.75 17.47 13.18
CA LYS A 53 -6.80 18.33 12.65
C LYS A 53 -8.03 18.34 13.56
N ASP A 54 -8.67 19.50 13.67
CA ASP A 54 -9.86 19.74 14.50
C ASP A 54 -9.69 19.35 15.97
N GLY A 55 -8.46 19.41 16.49
CA GLY A 55 -8.14 19.03 17.87
C GLY A 55 -8.17 17.52 18.13
N THR A 56 -8.26 16.69 17.08
CA THR A 56 -8.35 15.23 17.24
C THR A 56 -7.01 14.66 17.70
N THR A 57 -6.98 13.98 18.85
CA THR A 57 -5.80 13.23 19.30
C THR A 57 -5.62 11.95 18.48
N TYR A 58 -4.43 11.75 17.91
CA TYR A 58 -4.09 10.54 17.17
C TYR A 58 -3.59 9.46 18.12
N ARG A 59 -4.53 8.66 18.64
CA ARG A 59 -4.25 7.49 19.47
C ARG A 59 -3.76 6.29 18.68
N GLN A 60 -3.26 5.27 19.37
CA GLN A 60 -2.94 3.97 18.78
C GLN A 60 -4.15 3.43 17.99
N HIS A 61 -3.88 2.98 16.77
CA HIS A 61 -4.89 2.48 15.81
C HIS A 61 -5.94 3.50 15.37
N ALA A 62 -5.66 4.81 15.46
CA ALA A 62 -6.56 5.85 14.94
C ALA A 62 -6.63 5.91 13.40
N ALA A 63 -5.69 5.27 12.70
CA ALA A 63 -5.60 5.27 11.25
C ALA A 63 -4.99 3.97 10.71
N ILE A 64 -5.10 3.79 9.39
CA ILE A 64 -4.49 2.69 8.64
C ILE A 64 -3.78 3.26 7.41
N CYS A 65 -2.57 2.76 7.13
CA CYS A 65 -1.83 3.02 5.90
C CYS A 65 -1.92 1.81 4.98
N LEU A 66 -2.05 2.09 3.67
CA LEU A 66 -2.12 1.12 2.59
C LEU A 66 -1.04 1.50 1.57
N GLU A 67 0.15 0.93 1.72
CA GLU A 67 1.37 1.38 1.04
C GLU A 67 1.71 0.38 -0.07
N THR A 68 1.49 0.73 -1.34
CA THR A 68 1.79 -0.17 -2.46
C THR A 68 3.26 -0.09 -2.83
N GLU A 69 3.94 -1.23 -2.94
CA GLU A 69 5.40 -1.26 -2.98
C GLU A 69 5.96 -2.54 -3.63
N CYS A 70 7.27 -2.51 -3.90
CA CYS A 70 8.10 -3.70 -3.97
C CYS A 70 8.25 -4.32 -2.57
N PHE A 71 8.59 -5.60 -2.47
CA PHE A 71 8.67 -6.24 -1.14
C PHE A 71 9.76 -5.61 -0.26
N PRO A 72 9.50 -5.45 1.05
CA PRO A 72 10.51 -5.05 2.01
C PRO A 72 11.74 -5.95 1.93
N ASP A 73 12.92 -5.35 2.04
CA ASP A 73 14.22 -6.03 2.00
C ASP A 73 14.58 -6.72 0.66
N ALA A 74 13.77 -6.58 -0.40
CA ALA A 74 13.97 -7.29 -1.66
C ALA A 74 15.36 -7.09 -2.30
N ILE A 75 16.01 -5.94 -2.10
CA ILE A 75 17.36 -5.67 -2.60
C ILE A 75 18.41 -6.65 -2.06
N ASN A 76 18.20 -7.17 -0.85
CA ASN A 76 19.12 -8.11 -0.18
C ASN A 76 18.77 -9.58 -0.46
N GLN A 77 17.57 -9.86 -0.96
CA GLN A 77 17.06 -11.21 -1.22
C GLN A 77 17.45 -11.66 -2.64
N THR A 78 18.76 -11.82 -2.84
CA THR A 78 19.37 -12.02 -4.18
C THR A 78 18.87 -13.25 -4.92
N GLU A 79 18.40 -14.27 -4.21
CA GLU A 79 17.78 -15.46 -4.79
C GLU A 79 16.42 -15.20 -5.44
N TRP A 80 15.74 -14.09 -5.12
CA TRP A 80 14.48 -13.70 -5.77
C TRP A 80 14.72 -12.89 -7.06
N HIS A 81 15.94 -12.42 -7.28
CA HIS A 81 16.28 -11.54 -8.38
C HIS A 81 16.14 -12.31 -9.70
N GLY A 82 15.13 -11.96 -10.49
CA GLY A 82 14.78 -12.62 -11.75
C GLY A 82 13.32 -13.11 -11.78
N GLU A 83 12.76 -13.42 -10.62
CA GLU A 83 11.33 -13.76 -10.47
C GLU A 83 10.52 -12.57 -9.93
N TRP A 84 11.11 -11.80 -9.01
CA TRP A 84 10.47 -10.67 -8.34
C TRP A 84 11.26 -9.38 -8.50
N PRO A 85 10.57 -8.22 -8.52
CA PRO A 85 11.24 -6.92 -8.54
C PRO A 85 11.95 -6.70 -7.19
N TYR A 86 13.00 -5.89 -7.22
CA TYR A 86 13.86 -5.63 -6.04
C TYR A 86 14.33 -4.17 -5.94
N GLY A 87 13.63 -3.25 -6.62
CA GLY A 87 13.82 -1.80 -6.47
C GLY A 87 15.08 -1.21 -7.12
N ARG A 88 15.81 -1.97 -7.94
CA ARG A 88 16.94 -1.45 -8.72
C ARG A 88 16.46 -0.74 -9.99
N LEU A 89 17.02 0.43 -10.26
CA LEU A 89 16.88 1.16 -11.52
C LEU A 89 18.27 1.44 -12.10
N ASN A 90 18.53 1.03 -13.34
CA ASN A 90 19.81 1.27 -14.02
C ASN A 90 19.81 2.64 -14.74
N PRO A 91 21.00 3.19 -15.04
CA PRO A 91 21.10 4.42 -15.82
C PRO A 91 20.35 4.31 -17.16
N GLY A 92 19.52 5.31 -17.46
CA GLY A 92 18.73 5.37 -18.70
C GLY A 92 17.36 4.66 -18.62
N GLU A 93 17.10 3.89 -17.58
CA GLU A 93 15.77 3.32 -17.32
C GLU A 93 14.84 4.36 -16.68
N THR A 94 13.53 4.18 -16.87
CA THR A 94 12.50 4.98 -16.20
C THR A 94 11.71 4.10 -15.27
N TYR A 95 11.67 4.46 -13.98
CA TYR A 95 10.75 3.86 -13.04
C TYR A 95 9.36 4.50 -13.19
N MET A 96 8.33 3.67 -13.22
CA MET A 96 6.94 4.11 -13.19
C MET A 96 6.16 3.22 -12.23
N HIS A 97 5.35 3.86 -11.40
CA HIS A 97 4.48 3.22 -10.42
C HIS A 97 3.18 4.01 -10.36
N THR A 98 2.08 3.30 -10.52
CA THR A 98 0.73 3.83 -10.47
C THR A 98 -0.03 3.23 -9.31
N MET A 99 -0.60 4.10 -8.47
CA MET A 99 -1.53 3.73 -7.40
C MET A 99 -2.81 4.56 -7.56
N VAL A 100 -3.96 3.89 -7.59
CA VAL A 100 -5.27 4.52 -7.68
C VAL A 100 -6.01 4.36 -6.37
N HIS A 101 -6.43 5.48 -5.78
CA HIS A 101 -7.36 5.51 -4.66
C HIS A 101 -8.78 5.70 -5.19
N ARG A 102 -9.57 4.63 -5.23
CA ARG A 102 -10.96 4.68 -5.68
C ARG A 102 -11.89 4.71 -4.48
N PHE A 103 -12.51 5.87 -4.26
CA PHE A 103 -13.52 6.03 -3.22
C PHE A 103 -14.91 5.71 -3.78
N THR A 104 -15.67 4.94 -3.01
CA THR A 104 -17.09 4.66 -3.27
C THR A 104 -17.88 4.76 -1.97
N THR A 105 -19.20 4.82 -2.10
CA THR A 105 -20.15 4.65 -0.99
C THR A 105 -20.92 3.36 -1.25
N GLY A 106 -21.09 2.51 -0.24
CA GLY A 106 -21.96 1.34 -0.37
C GLY A 106 -23.41 1.75 -0.58
N ASN A 107 -24.13 1.07 -1.49
CA ASN A 107 -25.60 1.11 -1.56
C ASN A 107 -26.22 0.62 -0.25
#